data_AF-A0A953XMV8-F1
#
_entry.id   AF-A0A953XMV8-F1
#
_cell.length_a   1.000
_cell.length_b   1.000
_cell.length_c   1.000
_cell.angle_alpha   90.00
_cell.angle_beta   90.00
_cell.angle_gamma   90.00
#
_symmetry.space_group_name_H-M   'P 1'
#
loop_
_entity.id
_entity.type
_entity.pdbx_description
1 polymer ?
#
loop_
_entity_poly.entity_id
_entity_poly.type
_entity_poly.pdbx_seq_one_letter_code
_entity_poly.pdbx_strand_id
1 'polypeptide(L)'
;MKLSQLRSVHFIGVGGAGVSGLARIALQAGARVSGSDLVSNPTMQTLAESGATVYTDHHRDHLPPDCQLVVASAAIRKTNPEYREAERRGIRV
;
A
#
# COMPACT_ATOMS: atom_id res chain seq x y z
N MET A 1 9.19 -11.16 10.13
CA MET A 1 8.78 -11.35 8.72
C MET A 1 9.59 -10.39 7.87
N LYS A 2 10.30 -10.87 6.84
CA LYS A 2 11.05 -9.97 5.94
C LYS A 2 10.14 -9.52 4.80
N LEU A 3 10.24 -8.25 4.38
CA LEU A 3 9.48 -7.71 3.26
C LEU A 3 9.68 -8.52 1.97
N SER A 4 10.88 -9.08 1.80
CA SER A 4 11.25 -9.95 0.68
C SER A 4 10.55 -11.31 0.62
N GLN A 5 9.78 -11.69 1.65
CA GLN A 5 9.02 -12.94 1.69
C GLN A 5 7.52 -12.73 1.43
N LEU A 6 7.09 -11.47 1.29
CA LEU A 6 5.70 -11.12 1.05
C LEU A 6 5.39 -11.14 -0.44
N ARG A 7 4.27 -11.76 -0.80
CA ARG A 7 3.77 -11.84 -2.16
C ARG A 7 2.83 -10.69 -2.50
N SER A 8 2.14 -10.12 -1.52
CA SER A 8 1.16 -9.05 -1.71
C SER A 8 1.17 -8.06 -0.54
N VAL A 9 1.50 -6.79 -0.82
CA VAL A 9 1.59 -5.70 0.17
C VAL A 9 0.79 -4.50 -0.31
N HIS A 10 0.00 -3.92 0.59
CA HIS A 10 -0.79 -2.73 0.32
C HIS A 10 -0.27 -1.52 1.12
N PHE A 11 -0.08 -0.37 0.46
CA PHE A 11 0.48 0.84 1.06
C PHE A 11 -0.56 1.96 1.13
N ILE A 12 -0.93 2.42 2.33
CA ILE A 12 -1.87 3.52 2.52
C ILE A 12 -1.09 4.83 2.71
N GLY A 13 -1.36 5.83 1.87
CA GLY A 13 -0.56 7.06 1.76
C GLY A 13 0.71 6.84 0.93
N VAL A 14 0.60 6.07 -0.15
CA VAL A 14 1.74 5.60 -0.96
C VAL A 14 2.47 6.72 -1.71
N GLY A 15 1.82 7.86 -1.90
CA GLY A 15 2.41 9.04 -2.52
C GLY A 15 3.38 9.80 -1.61
N GLY A 16 3.39 9.51 -0.30
CA GLY A 16 4.27 10.16 0.67
C GLY A 16 5.71 9.61 0.66
N ALA A 17 6.70 10.48 0.88
CA ALA A 17 8.12 10.15 0.82
C ALA A 17 8.55 8.99 1.76
N GLY A 18 7.91 8.87 2.94
CA GLY A 18 8.24 7.81 3.90
C GLY A 18 7.81 6.40 3.45
N VAL A 19 6.72 6.30 2.69
CA VAL A 19 6.09 5.01 2.35
C VAL A 19 6.40 4.60 0.91
N SER A 20 6.54 5.55 0.00
CA SER A 20 6.85 5.29 -1.41
C SER A 20 8.17 4.55 -1.62
N GLY A 21 9.19 4.83 -0.79
CA GLY A 21 10.46 4.12 -0.81
C GLY A 21 10.29 2.62 -0.47
N LEU A 22 9.49 2.29 0.53
CA LEU A 22 9.20 0.91 0.91
C LEU A 22 8.39 0.19 -0.18
N ALA A 23 7.44 0.88 -0.82
CA ALA A 23 6.67 0.35 -1.94
C ALA A 23 7.59 -0.02 -3.12
N ARG A 24 8.57 0.84 -3.44
CA ARG A 24 9.58 0.55 -4.48
C ARG A 24 10.45 -0.65 -4.13
N ILE A 25 10.91 -0.76 -2.88
CA ILE A 25 11.70 -1.91 -2.42
C ILE A 25 10.88 -3.21 -2.49
N ALA A 26 9.61 -3.17 -2.10
CA ALA A 26 8.72 -4.33 -2.18
C ALA A 26 8.51 -4.78 -3.64
N LEU A 27 8.28 -3.84 -4.56
CA LEU A 27 8.23 -4.13 -6.01
C LEU A 27 9.52 -4.78 -6.51
N GLN A 28 10.68 -4.20 -6.18
CA GLN A 28 11.99 -4.73 -6.58
C GLN A 28 12.27 -6.11 -6.00
N ALA A 29 11.71 -6.43 -4.83
CA ALA A 29 11.78 -7.74 -4.22
C ALA A 29 10.81 -8.78 -4.84
N GLY A 30 10.02 -8.38 -5.85
CA GLY A 30 9.07 -9.25 -6.55
C GLY A 30 7.70 -9.37 -5.89
N ALA A 31 7.39 -8.54 -4.89
CA ALA A 31 6.06 -8.52 -4.30
C ALA A 31 5.06 -7.82 -5.25
N ARG A 32 3.82 -8.30 -5.26
CA ARG A 32 2.69 -7.54 -5.80
C ARG A 32 2.45 -6.35 -4.87
N VAL A 33 2.56 -5.15 -5.41
CA VAL A 33 2.36 -3.91 -4.67
C VAL A 33 1.09 -3.23 -5.11
N SER A 34 0.28 -2.83 -4.13
CA SER A 34 -0.84 -1.92 -4.34
C SER A 34 -0.75 -0.77 -3.34
N GLY A 35 -1.40 0.35 -3.62
CA GLY A 35 -1.46 1.43 -2.65
C GLY A 35 -2.44 2.52 -3.01
N SER A 36 -2.77 3.34 -2.03
CA SER A 36 -3.74 4.43 -2.15
C SER A 36 -3.15 5.74 -1.64
N ASP A 37 -3.61 6.85 -2.20
CA ASP A 37 -3.39 8.18 -1.66
C ASP A 37 -4.55 9.10 -2.06
N LEU A 38 -4.76 10.21 -1.35
CA LEU A 38 -5.81 11.17 -1.67
C LEU A 38 -5.44 12.07 -2.85
N VAL A 39 -4.15 12.26 -3.10
CA VAL A 39 -3.64 13.20 -4.10
C VAL A 39 -2.71 12.47 -5.03
N SER A 40 -3.11 12.37 -6.31
CA SER A 40 -2.24 11.85 -7.35
C SER A 40 -1.01 12.75 -7.49
N ASN A 41 0.16 12.13 -7.60
CA ASN A 41 1.43 12.83 -7.67
C ASN A 41 2.45 12.04 -8.54
N PRO A 42 3.59 12.65 -8.93
CA PRO A 42 4.59 11.99 -9.76
C PRO A 42 5.14 10.69 -9.16
N THR A 43 5.19 10.58 -7.82
CA THR A 43 5.67 9.37 -7.14
C THR A 43 4.72 8.19 -7.36
N MET A 44 3.41 8.42 -7.28
CA MET A 44 2.40 7.41 -7.59
C MET A 44 2.47 6.99 -9.06
N GLN A 45 2.71 7.93 -9.97
CA GLN A 45 2.87 7.64 -11.39
C GLN A 45 4.09 6.74 -11.65
N THR A 46 5.26 7.08 -11.08
CA THR A 46 6.46 6.24 -11.20
C THR A 46 6.26 4.84 -10.60
N LEU A 47 5.54 4.74 -9.48
CA LEU A 47 5.19 3.44 -8.88
C LEU A 47 4.29 2.62 -9.81
N ALA A 48 3.29 3.25 -10.43
CA ALA A 48 2.41 2.60 -11.39
C ALA A 48 3.17 2.11 -12.63
N GLU A 49 4.05 2.95 -13.18
CA GLU A 49 4.96 2.59 -14.28
C GLU A 49 5.90 1.44 -13.91
N SER A 50 6.26 1.32 -12.62
CA SER A 50 7.06 0.22 -12.08
C SER A 50 6.22 -1.05 -11.78
N GLY A 51 4.92 -1.04 -12.07
CA GLY A 51 4.03 -2.20 -11.94
C GLY A 51 3.17 -2.25 -10.66
N ALA A 52 3.17 -1.21 -9.82
CA ALA A 52 2.23 -1.13 -8.70
C ALA A 52 0.81 -0.79 -9.19
N THR A 53 -0.20 -1.29 -8.47
CA THR A 53 -1.58 -0.78 -8.61
C THR A 53 -1.78 0.40 -7.66
N VAL A 54 -2.06 1.59 -8.18
CA VAL A 54 -2.26 2.80 -7.36
C VAL A 54 -3.69 3.34 -7.48
N TYR A 55 -4.25 3.80 -6.37
CA TYR A 55 -5.60 4.38 -6.29
C TYR A 55 -5.54 5.82 -5.78
N THR A 56 -6.40 6.71 -6.31
CA THR A 56 -6.43 8.14 -5.95
C THR A 56 -7.68 8.47 -5.11
N ASP A 57 -7.89 7.67 -4.09
CA ASP A 57 -8.94 7.76 -3.08
C ASP A 57 -8.69 6.68 -2.03
N HIS A 58 -9.49 6.65 -0.96
CA HIS A 58 -9.42 5.59 0.04
C HIS A 58 -10.70 4.76 0.03
N HIS A 59 -10.58 3.49 -0.30
CA HIS A 59 -11.70 2.56 -0.37
C HIS A 59 -11.29 1.18 0.13
N ARG A 60 -12.13 0.57 0.97
CA ARG A 60 -11.81 -0.73 1.58
C ARG A 60 -11.50 -1.83 0.53
N ASP A 61 -12.11 -1.73 -0.64
CA ASP A 61 -11.96 -2.72 -1.72
C ASP A 61 -10.61 -2.59 -2.46
N HIS A 62 -9.80 -1.58 -2.16
CA HIS A 62 -8.43 -1.45 -2.68
C HIS A 62 -7.47 -2.50 -2.10
N LEU A 63 -7.80 -3.07 -0.93
CA LEU A 63 -7.02 -4.15 -0.34
C LEU A 63 -7.19 -5.43 -1.17
N PRO A 64 -6.10 -5.96 -1.78
CA PRO A 64 -6.20 -7.20 -2.52
C PRO A 64 -6.73 -8.36 -1.65
N PRO A 65 -7.48 -9.32 -2.22
CA PRO A 65 -7.96 -10.49 -1.48
C PRO A 65 -6.83 -11.33 -0.86
N ASP A 66 -5.64 -11.30 -1.44
CA ASP A 66 -4.43 -12.00 -1.01
C ASP A 66 -3.46 -11.11 -0.23
N CYS A 67 -3.86 -9.89 0.18
CA CYS A 67 -3.01 -8.97 0.93
C CYS A 67 -2.52 -9.60 2.25
N GLN A 68 -1.20 -9.57 2.46
CA GLN A 68 -0.55 -10.19 3.62
C GLN A 68 -0.04 -9.16 4.64
N LEU A 69 0.18 -7.93 4.19
CA LEU A 69 0.66 -6.82 5.00
C LEU A 69 0.09 -5.53 4.44
N VAL A 70 -0.37 -4.67 5.33
CA VAL A 70 -0.63 -3.26 5.05
C VAL A 70 0.48 -2.43 5.68
N VAL A 71 0.96 -1.42 4.96
CA VAL A 71 1.90 -0.43 5.49
C VAL A 71 1.24 0.93 5.37
N ALA A 72 0.99 1.59 6.49
CA ALA A 72 0.35 2.88 6.52
C ALA A 72 1.34 4.00 6.83
N SER A 73 1.24 5.13 6.12
CA SER A 73 1.94 6.36 6.50
C SER A 73 1.53 6.80 7.91
N ALA A 74 2.42 7.45 8.64
CA ALA A 74 2.14 8.01 9.96
C ALA A 74 0.97 9.03 9.96
N ALA A 75 0.65 9.61 8.80
CA ALA A 75 -0.48 10.51 8.62
C ALA A 75 -1.85 9.79 8.48
N ILE A 76 -1.86 8.47 8.30
CA ILE A 76 -3.10 7.69 8.12
C ILE A 76 -3.75 7.46 9.48
N ARG A 77 -4.98 7.94 9.62
CA ARG A 77 -5.82 7.66 10.80
C ARG A 77 -6.37 6.25 10.74
N LYS A 78 -6.55 5.62 11.91
CA LYS A 78 -7.18 4.28 12.03
C LYS A 78 -8.63 4.23 11.53
N THR A 79 -9.28 5.37 11.36
CA THR A 79 -10.62 5.46 10.76
C THR A 79 -10.60 5.28 9.25
N ASN A 80 -9.43 5.24 8.61
CA ASN A 80 -9.30 5.00 7.18
C ASN A 80 -9.96 3.63 6.82
N PRO A 81 -10.77 3.58 5.74
CA PRO A 81 -11.53 2.37 5.39
C PRO A 81 -10.63 1.17 5.06
N GLU A 82 -9.47 1.39 4.46
CA GLU A 82 -8.47 0.36 4.14
C GLU A 82 -7.79 -0.17 5.41
N TYR A 83 -7.47 0.73 6.35
CA TYR A 83 -6.92 0.35 7.66
C TYR A 83 -7.91 -0.52 8.44
N ARG A 84 -9.17 -0.09 8.53
CA ARG A 84 -10.23 -0.85 9.22
C ARG A 84 -10.50 -2.20 8.56
N GLU A 85 -10.42 -2.26 7.24
CA GLU A 85 -10.59 -3.52 6.51
C GLU A 85 -9.42 -4.48 6.76
N ALA A 86 -8.19 -3.96 6.86
CA ALA A 86 -7.04 -4.76 7.27
C ALA A 86 -7.26 -5.36 8.67
N GLU A 87 -7.67 -4.53 9.64
CA GLU A 87 -8.00 -4.99 11.00
C GLU A 87 -9.13 -6.03 10.99
N ARG A 88 -10.21 -5.78 10.23
CA ARG A 88 -11.35 -6.72 10.10
C ARG A 88 -10.91 -8.07 9.54
N ARG A 89 -9.94 -8.08 8.61
CA ARG A 89 -9.38 -9.29 7.99
C ARG A 89 -8.26 -9.93 8.82
N GLY A 90 -7.85 -9.34 9.94
CA GLY A 90 -6.72 -9.80 10.74
C GLY A 90 -5.37 -9.65 10.03
N ILE A 91 -5.29 -8.77 9.03
CA ILE A 91 -4.04 -8.45 8.33
C ILE A 91 -3.21 -7.52 9.21
N ARG A 92 -1.90 -7.77 9.27
CA ARG A 92 -0.97 -6.88 9.98
C ARG A 92 -0.95 -5.51 9.30
N VAL A 93 -1.05 -4.46 10.10
CA VAL A 93 -0.77 -3.06 9.73
C VAL A 93 0.42 -2.54 10.51
#